data_AF-A0AAU8WYH3-F1
#
_entry.id   AF-A0AAU8WYH3-F1
#
_cell.length_a   1.000
_cell.length_b   1.000
_cell.length_c   1.000
_cell.angle_alpha   90.00
_cell.angle_beta   90.00
_cell.angle_gamma   90.00
#
_symmetry.space_group_name_H-M   'P 1'
#
loop_
_entity.id
_entity.type
_entity.pdbx_description
1 polymer ?
#
loop_
_entity_poly.entity_id
_entity_poly.type
_entity_poly.pdbx_seq_one_letter_code
_entity_poly.pdbx_strand_id
1 'polypeptide(L)'
;MPQHRTQNSIHMKQTTINHAYFYSYENMLVRFKRAKSEDTLDTMYRGAVNKANTNLQGNELFQAQIAIERALDKCQQDFDTSQHGMARKANHALKQAQSCKQYSPEDEMRRLLADLG
;
A
#
# COMPACT_ATOMS: atom_id res chain seq x y z
N MET A 1 15.24 -61.75 -14.45
CA MET A 1 14.26 -61.14 -13.53
C MET A 1 14.37 -59.62 -13.63
N PRO A 2 13.49 -58.91 -14.35
CA PRO A 2 13.50 -57.45 -14.35
C PRO A 2 12.47 -56.90 -13.35
N GLN A 3 12.90 -56.03 -12.44
CA GLN A 3 12.03 -55.33 -11.50
C GLN A 3 11.36 -54.15 -12.21
N HIS A 4 10.03 -54.19 -12.33
CA HIS A 4 9.23 -53.06 -12.79
C HIS A 4 9.26 -51.94 -11.74
N ARG A 5 9.86 -50.81 -12.11
CA ARG A 5 9.84 -49.57 -11.33
C ARG A 5 8.54 -48.82 -11.61
N THR A 6 7.58 -48.90 -10.69
CA THR A 6 6.31 -48.16 -10.75
C THR A 6 6.59 -46.65 -10.61
N GLN A 7 6.28 -45.88 -11.65
CA GLN A 7 6.30 -44.42 -11.59
C GLN A 7 5.03 -43.94 -10.87
N ASN A 8 5.18 -43.47 -9.63
CA ASN A 8 4.11 -42.78 -8.92
C ASN A 8 3.92 -41.38 -9.55
N SER A 9 2.97 -41.26 -10.46
CA SER A 9 2.52 -39.97 -10.99
C SER A 9 1.73 -39.23 -9.91
N ILE A 10 2.35 -38.21 -9.31
CA ILE A 10 1.70 -37.30 -8.37
C ILE A 10 0.78 -36.41 -9.20
N HIS A 11 -0.51 -36.75 -9.25
CA HIS A 11 -1.52 -35.93 -9.89
C HIS A 11 -1.73 -34.66 -9.05
N MET A 12 -0.98 -33.59 -9.36
CA MET A 12 -1.27 -32.27 -8.78
C MET A 12 -2.68 -31.88 -9.21
N LYS A 13 -3.60 -31.78 -8.25
CA LYS A 13 -4.95 -31.31 -8.49
C LYS A 13 -4.88 -29.85 -8.94
N GLN A 14 -4.94 -29.63 -10.25
CA GLN A 14 -5.01 -28.30 -10.84
C GLN A 14 -6.32 -27.65 -10.37
N THR A 15 -6.27 -26.87 -9.29
CA THR A 15 -7.41 -26.06 -8.89
C THR A 15 -7.51 -24.94 -9.92
N THR A 16 -8.54 -24.96 -10.76
CA THR A 16 -8.81 -23.89 -11.71
C THR A 16 -9.13 -22.62 -10.92
N ILE A 17 -8.20 -21.68 -10.89
CA ILE A 17 -8.39 -20.40 -10.21
C ILE A 17 -9.28 -19.55 -11.10
N ASN A 18 -10.47 -19.19 -10.62
CA ASN A 18 -11.26 -18.15 -11.27
C ASN A 18 -10.59 -16.80 -11.03
N HIS A 19 -9.82 -16.33 -12.02
CA HIS A 19 -9.02 -15.11 -11.91
C HIS A 19 -9.87 -13.85 -11.77
N ALA A 20 -11.02 -13.77 -12.46
CA ALA A 20 -11.93 -12.63 -12.35
C ALA A 20 -12.46 -12.46 -10.92
N TYR A 21 -12.82 -13.56 -10.26
CA TYR A 21 -13.17 -13.52 -8.84
C TYR A 21 -11.96 -13.25 -7.96
N PHE A 22 -10.84 -13.94 -8.21
CA PHE A 22 -9.63 -13.84 -7.39
C PHE A 22 -9.05 -12.41 -7.33
N TYR A 23 -9.11 -11.67 -8.44
CA TYR A 23 -8.65 -10.29 -8.56
C TYR A 23 -9.79 -9.26 -8.49
N SER A 24 -10.99 -9.65 -8.05
CA SER A 24 -12.04 -8.66 -7.79
C SER A 24 -11.57 -7.68 -6.72
N TYR A 25 -12.00 -6.43 -6.83
CA TYR A 25 -11.66 -5.38 -5.86
C TYR A 25 -11.95 -5.82 -4.41
N GLU A 26 -13.12 -6.41 -4.16
CA GLU A 26 -13.51 -6.88 -2.83
C GLU A 26 -12.56 -7.98 -2.30
N ASN A 27 -12.16 -8.93 -3.14
CA ASN A 27 -11.23 -9.99 -2.73
C ASN A 27 -9.83 -9.45 -2.48
N MET A 28 -9.36 -8.51 -3.30
CA MET A 28 -8.08 -7.85 -3.09
C MET A 28 -8.09 -7.03 -1.80
N LEU A 29 -9.16 -6.27 -1.55
CA LEU A 29 -9.33 -5.46 -0.35
C LEU A 29 -9.34 -6.32 0.92
N VAL A 30 -10.11 -7.42 0.93
CA VAL A 30 -10.15 -8.35 2.08
C VAL A 30 -8.77 -8.93 2.38
N ARG A 31 -7.96 -9.20 1.35
CA ARG A 31 -6.58 -9.68 1.54
C ARG A 31 -5.70 -8.58 2.10
N PHE A 32 -5.69 -7.40 1.49
CA PHE A 32 -4.85 -6.28 1.92
C PHE A 32 -5.17 -5.81 3.34
N LYS A 33 -6.44 -5.83 3.76
CA LYS A 33 -6.86 -5.55 5.14
C LYS A 33 -6.27 -6.48 6.21
N ARG A 34 -5.66 -7.61 5.81
CA ARG A 34 -4.94 -8.49 6.74
C ARG A 34 -3.60 -7.89 7.17
N ALA A 35 -3.00 -7.02 6.36
CA ALA A 35 -1.76 -6.34 6.70
C ALA A 35 -1.95 -5.49 7.97
N LYS A 36 -0.95 -5.54 8.86
CA LYS A 36 -0.92 -4.75 10.12
C LYS A 36 0.08 -3.60 10.07
N SER A 37 0.84 -3.51 8.99
CA SER A 37 1.79 -2.43 8.71
C SER A 37 1.81 -2.11 7.22
N GLU A 38 2.26 -0.91 6.89
CA GLU A 38 2.50 -0.47 5.51
C GLU A 38 3.52 -1.38 4.80
N ASP A 39 4.59 -1.80 5.49
CA ASP A 39 5.60 -2.71 4.92
C ASP A 39 5.01 -4.07 4.51
N THR A 40 4.10 -4.60 5.34
CA THR A 40 3.39 -5.85 5.03
C THR A 40 2.47 -5.64 3.83
N LEU A 41 1.77 -4.50 3.78
CA LEU A 41 0.90 -4.14 2.66
C LEU A 41 1.68 -4.01 1.34
N ASP A 42 2.87 -3.37 1.36
CA ASP A 42 3.75 -3.25 0.19
C ASP A 42 4.20 -4.62 -0.33
N THR A 43 4.60 -5.52 0.58
CA THR A 43 4.97 -6.90 0.21
C THR A 43 3.80 -7.65 -0.45
N MET A 44 2.59 -7.51 0.13
CA MET A 44 1.38 -8.13 -0.42
C MET A 44 1.01 -7.56 -1.78
N TYR A 45 1.15 -6.24 -1.97
CA TYR A 45 0.92 -5.57 -3.23
C TYR A 45 1.87 -6.07 -4.32
N ARG A 46 3.18 -6.06 -4.07
CA ARG A 46 4.19 -6.58 -5.01
C ARG A 46 3.91 -8.03 -5.40
N GLY A 47 3.55 -8.86 -4.42
CA GLY A 47 3.16 -10.24 -4.66
C GLY A 47 1.92 -10.36 -5.56
N ALA A 48 0.90 -9.53 -5.33
CA ALA A 48 -0.32 -9.53 -6.13
C ALA A 48 -0.07 -9.08 -7.58
N VAL A 49 0.71 -8.00 -7.78
CA VAL A 49 1.08 -7.48 -9.10
C VAL A 49 1.91 -8.50 -9.87
N ASN A 50 2.94 -9.06 -9.25
CA ASN A 50 3.78 -10.09 -9.88
C ASN A 50 2.93 -11.29 -10.30
N LYS A 51 2.04 -11.77 -9.42
CA LYS A 51 1.15 -12.88 -9.73
C LYS A 51 0.18 -12.55 -10.86
N ALA A 52 -0.36 -11.33 -10.93
CA ALA A 52 -1.22 -10.91 -12.03
C ALA A 52 -0.44 -10.93 -13.36
N ASN A 53 0.75 -10.32 -13.37
CA ASN A 53 1.62 -10.28 -14.56
C ASN A 53 2.06 -11.66 -15.05
N THR A 54 2.22 -12.64 -14.15
CA THR A 54 2.59 -14.02 -14.53
C THR A 54 1.41 -14.82 -15.09
N ASN A 55 0.17 -14.55 -14.64
CA ASN A 55 -0.97 -15.43 -14.92
C ASN A 55 -2.00 -14.83 -15.90
N LEU A 56 -1.98 -13.52 -16.13
CA LEU A 56 -2.98 -12.83 -16.94
C LEU A 56 -2.34 -12.02 -18.07
N GLN A 57 -3.12 -11.73 -19.10
CA GLN A 57 -2.73 -10.89 -20.23
C GLN A 57 -3.89 -10.00 -20.72
N GLY A 58 -3.56 -8.98 -21.50
CA GLY A 58 -4.55 -8.12 -22.16
C GLY A 58 -5.53 -7.44 -21.19
N ASN A 59 -6.82 -7.49 -21.52
CA ASN A 59 -7.87 -6.82 -20.75
C ASN A 59 -8.03 -7.41 -19.34
N GLU A 60 -7.84 -8.71 -19.16
CA GLU A 60 -7.96 -9.34 -17.84
C GLU A 60 -6.86 -8.86 -16.88
N LEU A 61 -5.62 -8.75 -17.40
CA LEU A 61 -4.51 -8.18 -16.64
C LEU A 61 -4.80 -6.72 -16.27
N PHE A 62 -5.30 -5.92 -17.22
CA PHE A 62 -5.62 -4.51 -16.99
C PHE A 62 -6.68 -4.35 -15.89
N GLN A 63 -7.77 -5.11 -15.94
CA GLN A 63 -8.82 -5.07 -14.92
C GLN A 63 -8.30 -5.54 -13.55
N ALA A 64 -7.47 -6.58 -13.53
CA ALA A 64 -6.85 -7.07 -12.30
C ALA A 64 -5.93 -6.01 -11.67
N GLN A 65 -5.11 -5.33 -12.47
CA GLN A 65 -4.24 -4.23 -12.01
C GLN A 65 -5.07 -3.08 -11.43
N ILE A 66 -6.14 -2.65 -12.12
CA ILE A 66 -7.06 -1.63 -11.58
C ILE A 66 -7.62 -2.04 -10.22
N ALA A 67 -8.08 -3.28 -10.09
CA ALA A 67 -8.65 -3.78 -8.84
C ALA A 67 -7.61 -3.85 -7.71
N ILE A 68 -6.38 -4.27 -8.02
CA ILE A 68 -5.25 -4.27 -7.09
C ILE A 68 -4.94 -2.84 -6.61
N GLU A 69 -4.78 -1.89 -7.53
CA GLU A 69 -4.46 -0.49 -7.21
C GLU A 69 -5.55 0.17 -6.35
N ARG A 70 -6.82 -0.01 -6.74
CA ARG A 70 -7.95 0.54 -5.96
C ARG A 70 -8.00 -0.03 -4.54
N ALA A 71 -7.74 -1.33 -4.38
CA ALA A 71 -7.70 -1.96 -3.06
C ALA A 71 -6.52 -1.44 -2.22
N LEU A 72 -5.37 -1.22 -2.84
CA LEU A 72 -4.19 -0.65 -2.19
C LEU A 72 -4.48 0.76 -1.68
N ASP A 73 -4.95 1.65 -2.54
CA ASP A 73 -5.28 3.04 -2.20
C ASP A 73 -6.24 3.11 -1.01
N LYS A 74 -7.29 2.28 -1.02
CA LYS A 74 -8.23 2.24 0.09
C LYS A 74 -7.56 1.81 1.41
N CYS A 75 -6.69 0.81 1.39
CA CYS A 75 -5.96 0.38 2.59
C CYS A 75 -4.95 1.43 3.06
N GLN A 76 -4.27 2.12 2.15
CA GLN A 76 -3.35 3.22 2.52
C GLN A 76 -4.10 4.37 3.19
N GLN A 77 -5.28 4.75 2.67
CA GLN A 77 -6.15 5.73 3.33
C GLN A 77 -6.61 5.27 4.72
N ASP A 78 -6.92 3.98 4.89
CA ASP A 78 -7.29 3.42 6.19
C ASP A 78 -6.10 3.49 7.19
N PHE A 79 -4.85 3.27 6.73
CA PHE A 79 -3.65 3.47 7.56
C PHE A 79 -3.42 4.94 7.94
N ASP A 80 -3.62 5.84 6.99
CA ASP A 80 -3.48 7.29 7.19
C ASP A 80 -4.50 7.87 8.16
N THR A 81 -5.73 7.34 8.14
CA THR A 81 -6.83 7.76 9.03
C THR A 81 -6.81 7.05 10.37
N SER A 82 -5.99 6.00 10.53
CA SER A 82 -5.77 5.36 11.83
C SER A 82 -5.23 6.35 12.86
N GLN A 83 -5.45 6.09 14.16
CA GLN A 83 -4.93 6.95 15.24
C GLN A 83 -3.41 7.18 15.12
N HIS A 84 -2.65 6.15 14.72
CA HIS A 84 -1.22 6.25 14.47
C HIS A 84 -0.90 7.11 13.23
N GLY A 85 -1.68 6.97 12.15
CA GLY A 85 -1.57 7.80 10.94
C GLY A 85 -1.85 9.27 11.22
N MET A 86 -2.95 9.55 11.93
CA MET A 86 -3.32 10.90 12.35
C MET A 86 -2.26 11.52 13.27
N ALA A 87 -1.72 10.76 14.22
CA ALA A 87 -0.65 11.25 15.11
C ALA A 87 0.63 11.58 14.33
N ARG A 88 1.02 10.77 13.33
CA ARG A 88 2.16 11.09 12.44
C ARG A 88 1.91 12.38 11.66
N LYS A 89 0.74 12.55 11.05
CA LYS A 89 0.37 13.76 10.30
C LYS A 89 0.34 15.00 11.21
N ALA A 90 -0.27 14.89 12.39
CA ALA A 90 -0.31 15.95 13.38
C ALA A 90 1.10 16.35 13.83
N ASN A 91 1.95 15.38 14.18
CA ASN A 91 3.33 15.64 14.59
C ASN A 91 4.16 16.28 13.46
N HIS A 92 3.95 15.87 12.20
CA HIS A 92 4.60 16.49 11.06
C HIS A 92 4.15 17.94 10.85
N ALA A 93 2.84 18.21 10.96
CA ALA A 93 2.29 19.56 10.89
C ALA A 93 2.81 20.45 12.04
N LEU A 94 2.89 19.92 13.27
CA LEU A 94 3.46 20.63 14.42
C LEU A 94 4.94 20.95 14.22
N LYS A 95 5.74 20.02 13.70
CA LYS A 95 7.15 20.28 13.36
C LYS A 95 7.31 21.34 12.27
N GLN A 96 6.46 21.31 11.24
CA GLN A 96 6.45 22.37 10.23
C GLN A 96 6.04 23.72 10.82
N ALA A 97 5.04 23.76 11.70
CA ALA A 97 4.63 24.97 12.39
C ALA A 97 5.75 25.54 13.30
N GLN A 98 6.54 24.68 13.95
CA GLN A 98 7.73 25.09 14.70
C GLN A 98 8.85 25.64 13.82
N SER A 99 8.95 25.19 12.57
CA SER A 99 9.95 25.69 11.61
C SER A 99 9.55 27.00 10.92
N CYS A 100 8.26 27.36 10.95
CA CYS A 100 7.82 28.71 10.59
C CYS A 100 8.30 29.64 11.70
N LYS A 101 9.15 30.63 11.35
CA LYS A 101 9.74 31.58 12.32
C LYS A 101 8.66 32.03 13.30
N GLN A 102 8.80 31.66 14.57
CA GLN A 102 7.89 32.08 15.61
C GLN A 102 7.89 33.61 15.63
N TYR A 103 6.74 34.23 15.34
CA TYR A 103 6.62 35.68 15.33
C TYR A 103 7.07 36.23 16.69
N SER A 104 8.11 37.05 16.67
CA SER A 104 8.68 37.70 17.85
C SER A 104 8.32 39.19 17.78
N PRO A 105 7.36 39.66 18.60
CA PRO A 105 6.97 41.06 18.62
C PRO A 105 8.15 42.00 18.87
N GLU A 106 9.11 41.55 19.68
CA GLU A 106 10.33 42.30 19.99
C GLU A 106 11.24 42.44 18.76
N ASP A 107 11.38 41.41 17.95
CA ASP A 107 12.21 41.47 16.72
C ASP A 107 11.56 42.32 15.63
N GLU A 108 10.23 42.29 15.50
CA GLU A 108 9.52 43.21 14.59
C GLU A 108 9.61 44.65 15.08
N MET A 109 9.53 44.90 16.39
CA MET A 109 9.73 46.24 16.94
C MET A 109 11.15 46.75 16.68
N ARG A 110 12.18 45.92 16.88
CA ARG A 110 13.57 46.26 16.53
C ARG A 110 13.72 46.55 15.04
N ARG A 111 13.11 45.75 14.17
CA ARG A 111 13.14 45.96 12.72
C ARG A 111 12.48 47.29 12.33
N LEU A 112 11.29 47.57 12.86
CA LEU A 112 10.57 48.82 12.58
C LEU A 112 11.37 50.05 13.04
N LEU A 113 11.99 49.97 14.21
CA LEU A 113 12.82 51.06 14.74
C LEU A 113 14.15 51.21 13.98
N ALA A 114 14.72 50.12 13.46
CA ALA A 114 15.93 50.17 12.63
C ALA A 114 15.70 50.80 11.26
N ASP A 115 14.49 50.71 10.70
CA ASP A 115 14.10 51.33 9.41
C ASP A 115 13.79 52.85 9.55
N LEU A 116 13.69 53.35 10.78
CA LEU A 116 13.38 54.75 11.13
C LEU A 116 14.62 55.63 11.38
N GLY A 117 15.83 55.06 11.27
CA GLY A 117 17.12 55.75 11.44
C GLY A 117 17.97 55.71 10.19
#